data_AF-A0A0N8T3Y2-F1
#
_entry.id   AF-A0A0N8T3Y2-F1
#
_cell.length_a   1.000
_cell.length_b   1.000
_cell.length_c   1.000
_cell.angle_alpha   90.00
_cell.angle_beta   90.00
_cell.angle_gamma   90.00
#
_symmetry.space_group_name_H-M   'P 1'
#
loop_
_entity.id
_entity.type
_entity.pdbx_description
1 polymer ?
#
loop_
_entity_poly.entity_id
_entity_poly.type
_entity_poly.pdbx_seq_one_letter_code
_entity_poly.pdbx_strand_id
1 'polypeptide(L)'
;MAAERIYAYLERDVERDAAPGPLFRSMRGTTTGAGVTANGLYTIVAQWARVAGIEVERLGVHGLRATAATNALEHDADIAKVQMWLGHANISTTRLYDRRGQRPEDSPTFKVKY
;
A
#
# COMPACT_ATOMS: atom_id res chain seq x y z
N MET A 1 -6.34 14.93 -1.46
CA MET A 1 -6.15 13.64 -2.16
C MET A 1 -4.66 13.23 -2.22
N ALA A 2 -4.32 12.02 -2.68
CA ALA A 2 -2.91 11.57 -2.76
C ALA A 2 -2.04 12.44 -3.69
N ALA A 3 -2.60 12.87 -4.83
CA ALA A 3 -1.90 13.75 -5.78
C ALA A 3 -1.49 15.09 -5.12
N GLU A 4 -2.37 15.72 -4.35
CA GLU A 4 -2.04 16.95 -3.60
C GLU A 4 -0.86 16.75 -2.63
N ARG A 5 -0.74 15.57 -2.02
CA ARG A 5 0.40 15.27 -1.12
C ARG A 5 1.71 15.13 -1.88
N ILE A 6 1.67 14.66 -3.13
CA ILE A 6 2.84 14.62 -4.01
C ILE A 6 3.24 16.05 -4.39
N TYR A 7 2.29 16.90 -4.78
CA TYR A 7 2.58 18.31 -5.06
C TYR A 7 3.17 19.04 -3.86
N ALA A 8 2.57 18.89 -2.68
CA ALA A 8 3.09 19.49 -1.44
C ALA A 8 4.48 18.96 -1.07
N TYR A 9 4.81 17.71 -1.41
CA TYR A 9 6.16 17.18 -1.25
C TYR A 9 7.14 17.85 -2.23
N LEU A 10 6.76 17.98 -3.50
CA LEU A 10 7.59 18.61 -4.53
C LEU A 10 7.85 20.10 -4.24
N GLU A 11 6.87 20.83 -3.72
CA GLU A 11 7.02 22.23 -3.29
C GLU A 11 8.06 22.40 -2.16
N ARG A 12 8.21 21.38 -1.31
CA ARG A 12 9.21 21.36 -0.24
C ARG A 12 10.59 20.96 -0.75
N ASP A 13 10.66 20.28 -1.88
CA ASP A 13 11.89 19.78 -2.48
C ASP A 13 12.57 20.83 -3.35
N VAL A 14 12.86 22.00 -2.76
CA VAL A 14 13.36 23.20 -3.45
C VAL A 14 14.76 23.04 -4.06
N GLU A 15 15.55 22.08 -3.57
CA GLU A 15 16.87 21.75 -4.09
C GLU A 15 16.82 20.72 -5.24
N ARG A 16 15.66 20.53 -5.86
CA ARG A 16 15.49 19.59 -6.97
C ARG A 16 16.03 20.22 -8.25
N ASP A 17 17.00 19.55 -8.85
CA ASP A 17 17.49 19.87 -10.19
C ASP A 17 16.44 19.47 -11.25
N ALA A 18 16.44 20.15 -12.40
CA ALA A 18 15.60 19.86 -13.54
C ALA A 18 15.97 18.55 -14.26
N ALA A 19 17.14 17.99 -13.94
CA ALA A 19 17.58 16.70 -14.47
C ALA A 19 16.68 15.53 -13.97
N PRO A 20 16.52 14.45 -14.77
CA PRO A 20 15.82 13.25 -14.33
C PRO A 20 16.42 12.67 -13.05
N GLY A 21 15.57 12.34 -12.09
CA GLY A 21 16.00 11.81 -10.80
C GLY A 21 14.87 11.12 -10.04
N PRO A 22 15.16 10.52 -8.87
CA PRO A 22 14.16 9.86 -8.05
C PRO A 22 13.05 10.84 -7.64
N LEU A 23 11.79 10.37 -7.70
CA LEU A 23 10.65 11.18 -7.27
C LEU A 23 10.75 11.50 -5.78
N PHE A 24 11.06 10.53 -4.92
CA PHE A 24 11.24 10.76 -3.49
C PHE A 24 12.72 10.75 -3.12
N ARG A 25 13.19 11.86 -2.55
CA ARG A 25 14.56 12.10 -2.09
C ARG A 25 14.62 12.28 -0.58
N SER A 26 15.77 11.95 0.00
CA SER A 26 16.07 12.32 1.38
C SER A 26 16.21 13.83 1.47
N MET A 27 15.45 14.44 2.39
CA MET A 27 15.40 15.91 2.56
C MET A 27 16.36 16.42 3.65
N ARG A 28 17.05 15.52 4.37
CA ARG A 28 17.91 15.88 5.50
C ARG A 28 18.95 14.79 5.81
N GLY A 29 20.03 15.20 6.46
CA GLY A 29 21.09 14.29 6.93
C GLY A 29 22.16 14.02 5.88
N THR A 30 22.95 12.97 6.10
CA THR A 30 24.12 12.63 5.25
C THR A 30 23.77 12.11 3.86
N THR A 31 22.50 11.75 3.62
CA THR A 31 22.00 11.23 2.34
C THR A 31 21.14 12.26 1.59
N THR A 32 21.14 13.53 2.00
CA THR A 32 20.32 14.59 1.40
C THR A 32 20.50 14.63 -0.13
N GLY A 33 19.39 14.74 -0.86
CA GLY A 33 19.37 14.74 -2.32
C GLY A 33 19.40 13.36 -2.98
N ALA A 34 19.79 12.30 -2.27
CA ALA A 34 19.73 10.93 -2.76
C ALA A 34 18.30 10.36 -2.71
N GLY A 35 18.00 9.36 -3.53
CA GLY A 35 16.71 8.67 -3.51
C GLY A 35 16.42 7.99 -2.17
N VAL A 36 15.15 7.99 -1.74
CA VAL A 36 14.74 7.27 -0.53
C VAL A 36 14.97 5.76 -0.72
N THR A 37 15.62 5.13 0.25
CA THR A 37 15.90 3.70 0.23
C THR A 37 14.66 2.88 0.62
N ALA A 38 14.62 1.59 0.25
CA ALA A 38 13.55 0.69 0.67
C ALA A 38 13.39 0.62 2.19
N ASN A 39 14.50 0.60 2.93
CA ASN A 39 14.49 0.64 4.39
C ASN A 39 13.98 1.99 4.94
N GLY A 40 14.27 3.10 4.25
CA GLY A 40 13.72 4.41 4.54
C GLY A 40 12.20 4.43 4.43
N LEU A 41 11.65 3.85 3.36
CA LEU A 41 10.20 3.71 3.19
C LEU A 41 9.57 2.84 4.29
N TYR A 42 10.20 1.71 4.64
CA TYR A 42 9.74 0.87 5.74
C TYR A 42 9.68 1.66 7.06
N THR A 43 10.75 2.39 7.38
CA THR A 43 10.82 3.22 8.59
C THR A 43 9.72 4.29 8.62
N ILE A 44 9.48 4.97 7.50
CA ILE A 44 8.41 5.98 7.38
C ILE A 44 7.04 5.34 7.64
N VAL A 45 6.73 4.21 7.02
CA VAL A 45 5.45 3.51 7.21
C VAL A 45 5.29 3.05 8.66
N ALA A 46 6.33 2.44 9.25
CA ALA A 46 6.30 1.98 10.64
C ALA A 46 6.10 3.15 11.62
N GLN A 47 6.75 4.29 11.38
CA GLN A 47 6.56 5.49 12.19
C GLN A 47 5.10 5.95 12.17
N TRP A 48 4.48 6.04 10.99
CA TRP A 48 3.10 6.50 10.86
C TRP A 48 2.08 5.49 11.37
N ALA A 49 2.34 4.19 11.23
CA ALA A 49 1.53 3.15 11.86
C ALA A 49 1.48 3.33 13.38
N ARG A 50 2.64 3.55 14.01
CA ARG A 50 2.73 3.82 15.46
C ARG A 50 1.98 5.10 15.85
N VAL A 51 2.13 6.17 15.08
CA VAL A 51 1.41 7.44 15.34
C VAL A 51 -0.11 7.24 15.23
N ALA A 52 -0.56 6.40 14.30
CA ALA A 52 -1.97 6.06 14.12
C ALA A 52 -2.50 5.03 15.13
N GLY A 53 -1.67 4.51 16.05
CA GLY A 53 -2.06 3.47 17.00
C GLY A 53 -2.31 2.10 16.35
N ILE A 54 -1.73 1.84 15.18
CA ILE A 54 -1.89 0.58 14.46
C ILE A 54 -0.77 -0.37 14.88
N GLU A 55 -1.12 -1.34 15.73
CA GLU A 55 -0.22 -2.38 16.21
C GLU A 55 -0.49 -3.70 15.47
N VAL A 56 0.27 -3.94 14.40
CA VAL A 56 0.18 -5.16 13.60
C VAL A 56 1.58 -5.70 13.38
N GLU A 57 1.78 -7.00 13.65
CA GLU A 57 3.05 -7.66 13.42
C GLU A 57 3.44 -7.54 11.93
N ARG A 58 4.69 -7.13 11.66
CA ARG A 58 5.25 -7.01 10.31
C ARG A 58 4.51 -6.04 9.39
N LEU A 59 3.82 -5.05 9.94
CA LEU A 59 3.25 -3.97 9.12
C LEU A 59 4.36 -3.19 8.41
N GLY A 60 4.21 -3.06 7.10
CA GLY A 60 5.13 -2.33 6.23
C GLY A 60 4.52 -2.11 4.86
N VAL A 61 5.34 -1.68 3.90
CA VAL A 61 4.90 -1.35 2.53
C VAL A 61 4.13 -2.48 1.84
N HIS A 62 4.50 -3.75 2.08
CA HIS A 62 3.80 -4.89 1.52
C HIS A 62 2.43 -5.13 2.18
N GLY A 63 2.32 -4.86 3.48
CA GLY A 63 1.05 -4.91 4.21
C GLY A 63 0.04 -3.90 3.66
N LEU A 64 0.47 -2.66 3.38
CA LEU A 64 -0.38 -1.65 2.76
C LEU A 64 -0.88 -2.08 1.37
N ARG A 65 -0.02 -2.72 0.57
CA ARG A 65 -0.40 -3.27 -0.73
C ARG A 65 -1.42 -4.41 -0.60
N ALA A 66 -1.23 -5.30 0.37
CA ALA A 66 -2.18 -6.36 0.67
C ALA A 66 -3.55 -5.79 1.08
N THR A 67 -3.57 -4.80 1.97
CA THR A 67 -4.81 -4.10 2.37
C THR A 67 -5.51 -3.47 1.17
N ALA A 68 -4.78 -2.80 0.29
CA ALA A 68 -5.34 -2.19 -0.92
C ALA A 68 -5.97 -3.24 -1.86
N ALA A 69 -5.31 -4.39 -2.04
CA ALA A 69 -5.82 -5.49 -2.85
C ALA A 69 -7.09 -6.11 -2.24
N THR A 70 -7.05 -6.45 -0.95
CA THR A 70 -8.20 -7.01 -0.22
C THR A 70 -9.38 -6.05 -0.23
N ASN A 71 -9.17 -4.76 0.06
CA ASN A 71 -10.24 -3.76 0.04
C ASN A 71 -10.90 -3.64 -1.33
N ALA A 72 -10.12 -3.63 -2.42
CA ALA A 72 -10.68 -3.57 -3.77
C ALA A 72 -11.57 -4.80 -4.06
N LEU A 73 -11.08 -5.99 -3.73
CA LEU A 73 -11.82 -7.24 -3.98
C LEU A 73 -13.06 -7.37 -3.09
N GLU A 74 -12.99 -6.95 -1.83
CA GLU A 74 -14.12 -6.94 -0.90
C GLU A 74 -15.24 -5.98 -1.32
N HIS A 75 -14.92 -4.96 -2.13
CA HIS A 75 -15.87 -4.02 -2.76
C HIS A 75 -16.12 -4.37 -4.24
N ASP A 76 -16.10 -5.67 -4.55
CA ASP A 76 -16.53 -6.24 -5.83
C ASP A 76 -15.73 -5.77 -7.07
N ALA A 77 -14.50 -5.32 -6.89
CA ALA A 77 -13.60 -5.12 -8.02
C ALA A 77 -13.33 -6.45 -8.74
N ASP A 78 -13.25 -6.38 -10.06
CA ASP A 78 -12.86 -7.51 -10.91
C ASP A 78 -11.42 -7.93 -10.59
N ILE A 79 -11.23 -9.22 -10.29
CA ILE A 79 -9.93 -9.78 -9.90
C ILE A 79 -8.87 -9.63 -10.99
N ALA A 80 -9.24 -9.64 -12.27
CA ALA A 80 -8.31 -9.41 -13.38
C ALA A 80 -7.85 -7.95 -13.43
N LYS A 81 -8.74 -6.99 -13.12
CA LYS A 81 -8.38 -5.57 -12.99
C LYS A 81 -7.47 -5.34 -11.79
N VAL A 82 -7.77 -5.98 -10.66
CA VAL A 82 -6.91 -5.92 -9.47
C VAL A 82 -5.53 -6.54 -9.76
N GLN A 83 -5.46 -7.67 -10.46
CA GLN A 83 -4.19 -8.27 -10.89
C GLN A 83 -3.36 -7.30 -11.74
N MET A 84 -3.98 -6.66 -12.73
CA MET A 84 -3.30 -5.69 -13.60
C MET A 84 -2.80 -4.49 -12.79
N TRP A 85 -3.63 -3.93 -11.91
CA TRP A 85 -3.25 -2.80 -11.05
C TRP A 85 -2.08 -3.12 -10.13
N LEU A 86 -2.04 -4.34 -9.59
CA LEU A 86 -0.94 -4.82 -8.78
C LEU A 86 0.30 -5.14 -9.64
N GLY A 87 0.13 -5.54 -10.91
CA GLY A 87 1.21 -6.02 -11.76
C GLY A 87 1.65 -7.45 -11.43
N HIS A 88 0.72 -8.30 -11.00
CA HIS A 88 1.00 -9.72 -10.77
C HIS A 88 1.02 -10.48 -12.10
N ALA A 89 2.06 -11.29 -12.31
CA ALA A 89 2.18 -12.15 -13.49
C ALA A 89 1.22 -13.36 -13.45
N ASN A 90 0.81 -13.79 -12.26
CA ASN A 90 -0.08 -14.92 -12.07
C ASN A 90 -1.29 -14.53 -11.22
N ILE A 91 -2.49 -14.85 -11.70
CA ILE A 91 -3.76 -14.63 -10.99
C ILE A 91 -3.80 -15.35 -9.64
N SER A 92 -3.09 -16.47 -9.48
CA SER A 92 -3.04 -17.21 -8.22
C SER A 92 -2.48 -16.35 -7.08
N THR A 93 -1.51 -15.47 -7.35
CA THR A 93 -0.96 -14.55 -6.36
C THR A 93 -2.00 -13.51 -5.93
N THR A 94 -2.84 -13.03 -6.86
CA THR A 94 -3.93 -12.10 -6.53
C THR A 94 -5.05 -12.77 -5.73
N ARG A 95 -5.35 -14.04 -6.02
CA ARG A 95 -6.37 -14.82 -5.29
C ARG A 95 -6.07 -14.96 -3.80
N LEU A 96 -4.80 -14.86 -3.38
CA LEU A 96 -4.44 -14.85 -1.95
C LEU A 96 -5.07 -13.69 -1.18
N TYR A 97 -5.46 -12.60 -1.86
CA TYR A 97 -6.10 -11.43 -1.26
C TYR A 97 -7.63 -11.46 -1.33
N ASP A 98 -8.23 -12.41 -2.07
CA ASP A 98 -9.68 -12.51 -2.25
C ASP A 98 -10.31 -13.32 -1.11
N ARG A 99 -11.04 -12.61 -0.23
CA ARG A 99 -11.68 -13.19 0.96
C ARG A 99 -13.18 -13.38 0.83
N ARG A 100 -13.78 -13.06 -0.31
CA ARG A 100 -15.24 -13.10 -0.49
C ARG A 100 -15.84 -14.49 -0.21
N GLY A 101 -15.10 -15.57 -0.48
CA GLY A 101 -15.56 -16.94 -0.16
C GLY A 101 -15.29 -17.41 1.28
N GLN A 102 -14.73 -16.57 2.14
CA GLN A 102 -14.39 -16.91 3.53
C GLN A 102 -15.33 -16.23 4.55
N ARG A 103 -16.32 -15.49 4.06
CA ARG A 103 -17.31 -14.80 4.88
C ARG A 103 -18.24 -15.83 5.52
N PRO A 104 -18.38 -15.84 6.86
CA PRO A 104 -19.31 -16.74 7.55
C PRO A 104 -20.74 -16.65 6.99
N GLU A 105 -21.18 -15.44 6.62
CA GLU A 105 -22.50 -15.15 6.06
C GLU A 105 -22.79 -15.82 4.70
N ASP A 106 -21.74 -16.19 3.96
CA ASP A 106 -21.84 -16.91 2.70
C ASP A 106 -21.89 -18.44 2.89
N SER A 107 -21.70 -18.93 4.13
CA SER A 107 -21.81 -20.34 4.48
C SER A 107 -23.28 -20.80 4.52
N PRO A 108 -23.62 -21.94 3.90
CA PRO A 108 -24.96 -22.55 4.02
C PRO A 108 -25.39 -22.78 5.47
N THR A 109 -24.43 -23.06 6.35
CA THR A 109 -24.65 -23.36 7.76
C THR A 109 -25.00 -22.10 8.57
N PHE A 110 -24.55 -20.92 8.14
CA PHE A 110 -24.80 -19.66 8.85
C PHE A 110 -26.26 -19.20 8.77
N LYS A 111 -27.00 -19.62 7.74
CA LYS A 111 -28.42 -19.24 7.54
C LYS A 111 -29.40 -20.16 8.27
N VAL A 112 -28.93 -21.21 8.94
CA VAL A 112 -29.80 -22.12 9.69
C VAL A 112 -30.08 -21.51 11.06
N LYS A 113 -31.31 -21.02 11.26
CA LYS A 113 -31.82 -20.70 12.60
C LYS A 113 -32.31 -22.00 13.25
N TYR A 114 -31.77 -22.32 14.43
CA TYR A 114 -32.32 -23.34 15.32
C TYR A 114 -33.45 -22.73 16.16
#